data_AF-A0A959THW0-F1
#
_entry.id   AF-A0A959THW0-F1
#
_cell.length_a   1.000
_cell.length_b   1.000
_cell.length_c   1.000
_cell.angle_alpha   90.00
_cell.angle_beta   90.00
_cell.angle_gamma   90.00
#
_symmetry.space_group_name_H-M   'P 1'
#
loop_
_entity.id
_entity.type
_entity.pdbx_description
1 polymer ?
#
loop_
_entity_poly.entity_id
_entity_poly.type
_entity_poly.pdbx_seq_one_letter_code
_entity_poly.pdbx_strand_id
1 'polypeptide(L)'
;KEGGIMNRTSMSLEFIEDEASKAALTGKKVGDEVVLDPHKVSKDHDDLARMLGVDHERVHHLEGSFLFRIAEIKRMVPVEIDQELFDRVYGKDAVTDEAGFRAKVQEGLENMFRRDSDRIFKRQVMRRLMDSTSFDLPDAFLKRWIRETSENPATPEQIEESYGEYASGLKRQLLEERVIEKYGLEAKGEEMDAFAKRYMADQFAQYGMPAPEGEQMQQMVARMLGDREQLGRIRNTIVEQKLNTHFKALLSPKEEKVSFDSFVTLARMA
;
A
#
# COMPACT_ATOMS: atom_id res chain seq x y z
N LYS A 1 -13.62 30.28 -21.23
CA LYS A 1 -14.17 30.31 -22.61
C LYS A 1 -14.90 28.99 -22.85
N GLU A 2 -15.81 28.89 -23.84
CA GLU A 2 -16.33 27.58 -24.27
C GLU A 2 -15.16 26.63 -24.55
N GLY A 3 -15.18 25.43 -23.95
CA GLY A 3 -14.08 24.47 -23.99
C GLY A 3 -12.90 24.75 -23.04
N GLY A 4 -12.96 25.81 -22.23
CA GLY A 4 -11.92 26.12 -21.24
C GLY A 4 -11.96 25.17 -20.04
N ILE A 5 -10.77 24.79 -19.57
CA ILE A 5 -10.60 23.96 -18.37
C ILE A 5 -10.60 24.85 -17.13
N MET A 6 -11.46 24.55 -16.17
CA MET A 6 -11.51 25.23 -14.87
C MET A 6 -11.64 24.17 -13.78
N ASN A 7 -10.64 24.11 -12.89
CA ASN A 7 -10.63 23.17 -11.78
C ASN A 7 -10.09 23.83 -10.52
N ARG A 8 -10.53 23.36 -9.36
CA ARG A 8 -9.97 23.76 -8.06
C ARG A 8 -9.03 22.65 -7.60
N THR A 9 -7.77 23.02 -7.38
CA THR A 9 -6.71 22.10 -6.97
C THR A 9 -5.92 22.67 -5.79
N SER A 10 -5.16 21.82 -5.11
CA SER A 10 -4.20 22.21 -4.08
C SER A 10 -2.80 21.87 -4.57
N MET A 11 -1.86 22.80 -4.39
CA MET A 11 -0.48 22.66 -4.85
C MET A 11 0.46 23.01 -3.71
N SER A 12 1.50 22.21 -3.53
CA SER A 12 2.55 22.48 -2.55
C SER A 12 3.69 23.23 -3.22
N LEU A 13 3.93 24.47 -2.78
CA LEU A 13 5.04 25.31 -3.27
C LEU A 13 6.42 24.64 -3.17
N GLU A 14 6.60 23.74 -2.20
CA GLU A 14 7.83 22.96 -2.00
C GLU A 14 8.08 21.88 -3.08
N PHE A 15 7.05 21.44 -3.80
CA PHE A 15 7.16 20.40 -4.83
C PHE A 15 7.20 20.96 -6.26
N ILE A 16 7.15 22.28 -6.43
CA ILE A 16 7.34 22.92 -7.73
C ILE A 16 8.84 22.99 -8.03
N GLU A 17 9.28 22.28 -9.08
CA GLU A 17 10.68 22.22 -9.50
C GLU A 17 11.11 23.45 -10.33
N ASP A 18 10.17 24.07 -11.07
CA ASP A 18 10.46 25.29 -11.83
C ASP A 18 10.54 26.51 -10.90
N GLU A 19 11.77 26.94 -10.62
CA GLU A 19 12.07 28.06 -9.73
C GLU A 19 11.39 29.38 -10.17
N ALA A 20 11.18 29.60 -11.47
CA ALA A 20 10.49 30.79 -11.96
C ALA A 20 8.99 30.79 -11.57
N SER A 21 8.30 29.66 -11.75
CA SER A 21 6.91 29.49 -11.35
C SER A 21 6.74 29.56 -9.84
N LYS A 22 7.68 28.97 -9.08
CA LYS A 22 7.73 29.06 -7.62
C LYS A 22 7.92 30.50 -7.14
N ALA A 23 8.84 31.25 -7.76
CA ALA A 23 9.05 32.66 -7.45
C ALA A 23 7.81 33.52 -7.78
N ALA A 24 7.12 33.22 -8.88
CA ALA A 24 5.89 33.93 -9.28
C ALA A 24 4.72 33.74 -8.30
N LEU A 25 4.67 32.59 -7.61
CA LEU A 25 3.68 32.28 -6.57
C LEU A 25 4.11 32.76 -5.18
N THR A 26 5.41 32.95 -4.95
CA THR A 26 5.94 33.36 -3.66
C THR A 26 5.56 34.80 -3.33
N GLY A 27 5.08 35.04 -2.10
CA GLY A 27 4.66 36.36 -1.63
C GLY A 27 3.26 36.80 -2.09
N LYS A 28 2.57 35.98 -2.90
CA LYS A 28 1.19 36.23 -3.31
C LYS A 28 0.21 36.00 -2.16
N LYS A 29 -0.98 36.59 -2.29
CA LYS A 29 -2.06 36.56 -1.31
C LYS A 29 -3.30 35.87 -1.88
N VAL A 30 -4.22 35.49 -1.00
CA VAL A 30 -5.55 35.01 -1.39
C VAL A 30 -6.23 36.09 -2.24
N GLY A 31 -6.73 35.68 -3.40
CA GLY A 31 -7.35 36.54 -4.40
C GLY A 31 -6.41 36.97 -5.53
N ASP A 32 -5.09 36.85 -5.38
CA ASP A 32 -4.16 37.15 -6.45
C ASP A 32 -4.29 36.15 -7.61
N GLU A 33 -4.04 36.66 -8.82
CA GLU A 33 -4.02 35.88 -10.05
C GLU A 33 -2.61 35.86 -10.64
N VAL A 34 -2.17 34.66 -11.06
CA VAL A 34 -0.86 34.44 -11.67
C VAL A 34 -1.04 33.59 -12.92
N VAL A 35 -0.46 34.01 -14.03
CA VAL A 35 -0.47 33.23 -15.28
C VAL A 35 0.76 32.34 -15.31
N LEU A 36 0.57 31.03 -15.32
CA LEU A 36 1.65 30.04 -15.32
C LEU A 36 1.37 28.93 -16.33
N ASP A 37 2.43 28.30 -16.81
CA ASP A 37 2.31 27.05 -17.56
C ASP A 37 2.01 25.91 -16.56
N PRO A 38 0.88 25.20 -16.72
CA PRO A 38 0.51 24.13 -15.78
C PRO A 38 1.51 22.96 -15.79
N HIS A 39 2.31 22.76 -16.86
CA HIS A 39 3.37 21.75 -16.90
C HIS A 39 4.55 22.10 -15.99
N LYS A 40 4.76 23.39 -15.70
CA LYS A 40 5.89 23.84 -14.85
C LYS A 40 5.59 23.74 -13.36
N VAL A 41 4.32 23.52 -13.01
CA VAL A 41 3.85 23.48 -11.62
C VAL A 41 3.25 22.13 -11.24
N SER A 42 3.32 21.16 -12.15
CA SER A 42 2.96 19.75 -11.95
C SER A 42 4.21 18.88 -12.13
N LYS A 43 4.23 17.71 -11.50
CA LYS A 43 5.37 16.80 -11.52
C LYS A 43 5.45 15.97 -12.81
N ASP A 44 4.32 15.46 -13.26
CA ASP A 44 4.18 14.59 -14.43
C ASP A 44 2.77 14.75 -15.03
N HIS A 45 2.50 14.07 -16.15
CA HIS A 45 1.22 14.17 -16.83
C HIS A 45 0.04 13.64 -15.98
N ASP A 46 0.27 12.69 -15.06
CA ASP A 46 -0.77 12.21 -14.16
C ASP A 46 -1.12 13.24 -13.09
N ASP A 47 -0.10 13.88 -12.52
CA ASP A 47 -0.27 14.99 -11.58
C ASP A 47 -0.97 16.17 -12.24
N LEU A 48 -0.59 16.49 -13.48
CA LEU A 48 -1.24 17.53 -14.29
C LEU A 48 -2.71 17.20 -14.62
N ALA A 49 -3.00 15.96 -15.00
CA ALA A 49 -4.36 15.48 -15.24
C ALA A 49 -5.24 15.66 -13.98
N ARG A 50 -4.73 15.26 -12.82
CA ARG A 50 -5.40 15.46 -11.52
C ARG A 50 -5.56 16.93 -11.16
N MET A 51 -4.52 17.72 -11.38
CA MET A 51 -4.54 19.17 -11.12
C MET A 51 -5.62 19.88 -11.93
N LEU A 52 -5.80 19.48 -13.19
CA LEU A 52 -6.76 20.08 -14.11
C LEU A 52 -8.13 19.40 -14.13
N GLY A 53 -8.26 18.22 -13.51
CA GLY A 53 -9.50 17.43 -13.51
C GLY A 53 -9.88 16.93 -14.90
N VAL A 54 -8.89 16.52 -15.69
CA VAL A 54 -9.07 16.02 -17.07
C VAL A 54 -8.45 14.63 -17.25
N ASP A 55 -8.83 13.92 -18.31
CA ASP A 55 -8.22 12.65 -18.67
C ASP A 55 -6.76 12.82 -19.13
N HIS A 56 -5.94 11.80 -18.89
CA HIS A 56 -4.50 11.80 -19.20
C HIS A 56 -4.21 12.12 -20.68
N GLU A 57 -5.01 11.57 -21.61
CA GLU A 57 -4.89 11.84 -23.06
C GLU A 57 -5.01 13.33 -23.41
N ARG A 58 -5.83 14.08 -22.66
CA ARG A 58 -6.08 15.50 -22.92
C ARG A 58 -4.90 16.37 -22.48
N VAL A 59 -4.05 15.87 -21.60
CA VAL A 59 -2.86 16.57 -21.11
C VAL A 59 -1.77 16.62 -22.17
N HIS A 60 -1.61 15.55 -22.98
CA HIS A 60 -0.58 15.49 -24.04
C HIS A 60 -0.75 16.55 -25.13
N HIS A 61 -1.97 17.05 -25.31
CA HIS A 61 -2.29 18.08 -26.29
C HIS A 61 -2.54 19.45 -25.64
N LEU A 62 -2.24 19.59 -24.36
CA LEU A 62 -2.47 20.81 -23.63
C LEU A 62 -1.36 21.82 -23.93
N GLU A 63 -1.72 22.88 -24.65
CA GLU A 63 -0.80 23.99 -24.91
C GLU A 63 -1.34 25.28 -24.29
N GLY A 64 -0.41 26.08 -23.73
CA GLY A 64 -0.69 27.43 -23.26
C GLY A 64 -0.69 27.61 -21.74
N SER A 65 -0.71 28.87 -21.33
CA SER A 65 -0.68 29.25 -19.93
C SER A 65 -2.08 29.37 -19.32
N PHE A 66 -2.17 29.03 -18.04
CA PHE A 66 -3.38 29.02 -17.25
C PHE A 66 -3.36 30.16 -16.25
N LEU A 67 -4.54 30.71 -15.97
CA LEU A 67 -4.72 31.69 -14.90
C LEU A 67 -4.97 30.96 -13.58
N PHE A 68 -4.01 31.01 -12.68
CA PHE A 68 -4.11 30.49 -11.32
C PHE A 68 -4.60 31.60 -10.40
N ARG A 69 -5.82 31.44 -9.88
CA ARG A 69 -6.36 32.31 -8.83
C ARG A 69 -6.21 31.66 -7.47
N ILE A 70 -5.52 32.33 -6.55
CA ILE A 70 -5.23 31.78 -5.22
C ILE A 70 -6.49 31.86 -4.35
N ALA A 71 -7.13 30.72 -4.12
CA ALA A 71 -8.34 30.63 -3.29
C ALA A 71 -8.02 30.51 -1.78
N GLU A 72 -6.94 29.81 -1.43
CA GLU A 72 -6.57 29.51 -0.05
C GLU A 72 -5.05 29.31 0.04
N ILE A 73 -4.44 29.73 1.14
CA ILE A 73 -3.02 29.47 1.45
C ILE A 73 -2.96 28.75 2.79
N LYS A 74 -2.54 27.48 2.77
CA LYS A 74 -2.29 26.67 3.97
C LYS A 74 -0.80 26.66 4.27
N ARG A 75 -0.45 26.73 5.56
CA ARG A 75 0.93 26.60 6.02
C ARG A 75 1.02 25.46 7.02
N MET A 76 1.97 24.57 6.79
CA MET A 76 2.39 23.58 7.78
C MET A 76 3.24 24.32 8.81
N VAL A 77 2.82 24.31 10.08
CA VAL A 77 3.58 24.88 11.19
C VAL A 77 4.01 23.72 12.08
N PRO A 78 5.32 23.58 12.38
CA PRO A 78 5.77 22.61 13.37
C PRO A 78 5.05 22.85 14.70
N VAL A 79 4.52 21.78 15.29
CA VAL A 79 4.00 21.81 16.65
C VAL A 79 5.15 21.47 17.59
N GLU A 80 5.23 22.17 18.72
CA GLU A 80 6.21 21.84 19.76
C GLU A 80 5.99 20.40 20.27
N ILE A 81 7.07 19.76 20.72
CA ILE A 81 6.99 18.39 21.25
C ILE A 81 6.54 18.49 22.71
N ASP A 82 5.25 18.65 22.93
CA ASP A 82 4.63 18.85 24.23
C ASP A 82 3.36 18.02 24.44
N GLN A 83 2.68 18.24 25.56
CA GLN A 83 1.47 17.51 25.93
C GLN A 83 0.34 17.65 24.90
N GLU A 84 0.24 18.79 24.20
CA GLU A 84 -0.79 18.97 23.16
C GLU A 84 -0.54 18.03 21.99
N LEU A 85 0.72 17.88 21.57
CA LEU A 85 1.10 16.91 20.54
C LEU A 85 0.84 15.47 21.00
N PHE A 86 1.19 15.14 22.25
CA PHE A 86 1.03 13.80 22.81
C PHE A 86 -0.43 13.37 22.83
N ASP A 87 -1.30 14.23 23.38
CA ASP A 87 -2.74 13.98 23.49
C ASP A 87 -3.40 13.89 22.11
N ARG A 88 -2.91 14.65 21.13
CA ARG A 88 -3.43 14.62 19.76
C ARG A 88 -3.06 13.35 19.00
N VAL A 89 -1.87 12.80 19.24
CA VAL A 89 -1.37 11.62 18.52
C VAL A 89 -1.82 10.32 19.18
N TYR A 90 -1.75 10.23 20.50
CA TYR A 90 -1.99 8.99 21.26
C TYR A 90 -3.25 9.03 22.13
N GLY A 91 -3.93 10.17 22.21
CA GLY A 91 -5.07 10.37 23.10
C GLY A 91 -4.65 10.91 24.46
N LYS A 92 -5.61 11.53 25.14
CA LYS A 92 -5.39 12.15 26.45
C LYS A 92 -4.86 11.14 27.46
N ASP A 93 -3.88 11.56 28.27
CA ASP A 93 -3.27 10.79 29.36
C ASP A 93 -2.49 9.52 28.90
N ALA A 94 -2.31 9.30 27.59
CA ALA A 94 -1.59 8.14 27.05
C ALA A 94 -0.06 8.29 27.15
N VAL A 95 0.45 9.53 27.11
CA VAL A 95 1.87 9.89 27.18
C VAL A 95 2.01 11.19 27.95
N THR A 96 2.95 11.24 28.90
CA THR A 96 3.10 12.37 29.84
C THR A 96 4.36 13.20 29.65
N ASP A 97 5.31 12.72 28.84
CA ASP A 97 6.58 13.40 28.58
C ASP A 97 7.16 13.01 27.21
N GLU A 98 8.18 13.76 26.78
CA GLU A 98 8.87 13.53 25.52
C GLU A 98 9.53 12.14 25.44
N ALA A 99 10.04 11.63 26.57
CA ALA A 99 10.70 10.32 26.60
C ALA A 99 9.69 9.20 26.28
N GLY A 100 8.51 9.25 26.88
CA GLY A 100 7.39 8.35 26.61
C GLY A 100 6.88 8.49 25.18
N PHE A 101 6.82 9.72 24.65
CA PHE A 101 6.43 9.95 23.26
C PHE A 101 7.42 9.29 22.29
N ARG A 102 8.72 9.51 22.48
CA ARG A 102 9.78 8.89 21.67
C ARG A 102 9.78 7.37 21.79
N ALA A 103 9.54 6.83 22.99
CA ALA A 103 9.44 5.38 23.20
C ALA A 103 8.25 4.78 22.44
N LYS A 104 7.09 5.46 22.43
CA LYS A 104 5.91 5.03 21.66
C LYS A 104 6.15 5.08 20.15
N VAL A 105 6.82 6.11 19.65
CA VAL A 105 7.23 6.20 18.25
C VAL A 105 8.19 5.06 17.90
N GLN A 106 9.19 4.80 18.76
CA GLN A 106 10.13 3.70 18.56
C GLN A 106 9.43 2.34 18.54
N GLU A 107 8.53 2.06 19.50
CA GLU A 107 7.73 0.83 19.55
C GLU A 107 6.93 0.63 18.24
N GLY A 108 6.31 1.71 17.74
CA GLY A 108 5.59 1.69 16.47
C GLY A 108 6.48 1.35 15.29
N LEU A 109 7.65 1.97 15.21
CA LEU A 109 8.64 1.70 14.16
C LEU A 109 9.19 0.27 14.24
N GLU A 110 9.52 -0.22 15.43
CA GLU A 110 9.99 -1.59 15.64
C GLU A 110 8.95 -2.63 15.18
N ASN A 111 7.67 -2.40 15.50
CA ASN A 111 6.57 -3.26 15.03
C ASN A 111 6.39 -3.20 13.51
N MET A 112 6.60 -2.05 12.89
CA MET A 112 6.61 -1.91 11.43
C MET A 112 7.77 -2.70 10.81
N PHE A 113 9.01 -2.45 11.26
CA PHE A 113 10.19 -3.12 10.74
C PHE A 113 10.18 -4.63 10.98
N ARG A 114 9.58 -5.11 12.09
CA ARG A 114 9.39 -6.54 12.33
C ARG A 114 8.50 -7.18 11.26
N ARG A 115 7.38 -6.54 10.92
CA ARG A 115 6.48 -7.03 9.85
C ARG A 115 7.17 -7.05 8.49
N ASP A 116 7.93 -6.00 8.18
CA ASP A 116 8.68 -5.93 6.92
C ASP A 116 9.81 -6.99 6.87
N SER A 117 10.49 -7.21 7.99
CA SER A 117 11.52 -8.26 8.13
C SER A 117 10.94 -9.65 7.88
N ASP A 118 9.76 -9.94 8.44
CA ASP A 118 9.06 -11.21 8.25
C ASP A 118 8.66 -11.40 6.79
N ARG A 119 8.15 -10.35 6.13
CA ARG A 119 7.83 -10.37 4.70
C ARG A 119 9.06 -10.62 3.84
N ILE A 120 10.18 -9.95 4.13
CA ILE A 120 11.47 -10.17 3.44
C ILE A 120 11.94 -11.59 3.64
N PHE A 121 11.92 -12.10 4.87
CA PHE A 121 12.33 -13.45 5.21
C PHE A 121 11.52 -14.51 4.46
N LYS A 122 10.18 -14.47 4.53
CA LYS A 122 9.29 -15.37 3.77
C LYS A 122 9.67 -15.39 2.29
N ARG A 123 9.81 -14.19 1.71
CA ARG A 123 10.07 -14.01 0.28
C ARG A 123 11.43 -14.56 -0.13
N GLN A 124 12.46 -14.39 0.70
CA GLN A 124 13.76 -15.03 0.50
C GLN A 124 13.69 -16.56 0.55
N VAL A 125 12.96 -17.12 1.52
CA VAL A 125 12.75 -18.57 1.61
C VAL A 125 12.03 -19.10 0.36
N MET A 126 10.93 -18.46 -0.04
CA MET A 126 10.16 -18.83 -1.23
C MET A 126 10.98 -18.72 -2.52
N ARG A 127 11.79 -17.65 -2.65
CA ARG A 127 12.71 -17.51 -3.78
C ARG A 127 13.71 -18.66 -3.83
N ARG A 128 14.35 -19.00 -2.71
CA ARG A 128 15.30 -20.12 -2.66
C ARG A 128 14.65 -21.46 -2.96
N LEU A 129 13.40 -21.68 -2.52
CA LEU A 129 12.63 -22.87 -2.90
C LEU A 129 12.34 -22.90 -4.39
N MET A 130 12.00 -21.75 -5.00
CA MET A 130 11.78 -21.65 -6.44
C MET A 130 13.05 -21.95 -7.23
N ASP A 131 14.18 -21.34 -6.85
CA ASP A 131 15.47 -21.52 -7.53
C ASP A 131 15.97 -22.97 -7.44
N SER A 132 15.55 -23.72 -6.42
CA SER A 132 15.95 -25.11 -6.20
C SER A 132 14.94 -26.15 -6.69
N THR A 133 13.74 -25.72 -7.12
CA THR A 133 12.66 -26.62 -7.55
C THR A 133 12.34 -26.38 -9.02
N SER A 134 12.69 -27.33 -9.89
CA SER A 134 12.31 -27.28 -11.30
C SER A 134 11.07 -28.14 -11.56
N PHE A 135 10.08 -27.55 -12.21
CA PHE A 135 8.92 -28.24 -12.76
C PHE A 135 8.39 -27.50 -13.98
N ASP A 136 7.79 -28.25 -14.90
CA ASP A 136 7.29 -27.73 -16.17
C ASP A 136 5.80 -27.43 -16.08
N LEU A 137 5.40 -26.35 -16.75
CA LEU A 137 4.00 -26.01 -16.94
C LEU A 137 3.53 -26.53 -18.31
N PRO A 138 2.24 -26.86 -18.47
CA PRO A 138 1.68 -27.23 -19.76
C PRO A 138 1.48 -25.99 -20.63
N ASP A 139 2.58 -25.42 -21.15
CA ASP A 139 2.59 -24.09 -21.75
C ASP A 139 1.62 -23.92 -22.91
N ALA A 140 1.53 -24.91 -23.79
CA ALA A 140 0.61 -24.89 -24.93
C ALA A 140 -0.86 -24.82 -24.48
N PHE A 141 -1.21 -25.51 -23.38
CA PHE A 141 -2.55 -25.47 -22.82
C PHE A 141 -2.83 -24.10 -22.19
N LEU A 142 -1.91 -23.58 -21.38
CA LEU A 142 -2.09 -22.31 -20.68
C LEU A 142 -2.20 -21.13 -21.65
N LYS A 143 -1.38 -21.07 -22.70
CA LYS A 143 -1.49 -20.04 -23.75
C LYS A 143 -2.83 -20.08 -24.48
N ARG A 144 -3.33 -21.29 -24.80
CA ARG A 144 -4.67 -21.45 -25.39
C ARG A 144 -5.76 -21.03 -24.42
N TRP A 145 -5.64 -21.43 -23.15
CA TRP A 145 -6.60 -21.09 -22.11
C TRP A 145 -6.70 -19.58 -21.91
N ILE A 146 -5.56 -18.88 -21.79
CA ILE A 146 -5.51 -17.41 -21.67
C ILE A 146 -6.28 -16.75 -22.82
N ARG A 147 -6.04 -17.20 -24.06
CA ARG A 147 -6.73 -16.68 -25.25
C ARG A 147 -8.24 -16.88 -25.21
N GLU A 148 -8.70 -18.02 -24.69
CA GLU A 148 -10.12 -18.38 -24.65
C GLU A 148 -10.86 -17.69 -23.50
N THR A 149 -10.18 -17.38 -22.39
CA THR A 149 -10.79 -16.77 -21.19
C THR A 149 -10.58 -15.27 -21.07
N SER A 150 -9.75 -14.65 -21.91
CA SER A 150 -9.50 -13.22 -21.87
C SER A 150 -10.74 -12.44 -22.34
N GLU A 151 -11.27 -11.56 -21.48
CA GLU A 151 -12.39 -10.66 -21.83
C GLU A 151 -12.04 -9.72 -23.01
N ASN A 152 -10.75 -9.35 -23.12
CA ASN A 152 -10.19 -8.67 -24.28
C ASN A 152 -9.34 -9.65 -25.08
N PRO A 153 -9.64 -9.90 -26.37
CA PRO A 153 -8.91 -10.86 -27.18
C PRO A 153 -7.46 -10.38 -27.39
N ALA A 154 -6.53 -10.91 -26.59
CA ALA A 154 -5.11 -10.71 -26.78
C ALA A 154 -4.64 -11.44 -28.05
N THR A 155 -3.78 -10.81 -28.84
CA THR A 155 -3.21 -11.47 -30.01
C THR A 155 -2.24 -12.57 -29.57
N PRO A 156 -1.97 -13.59 -30.41
CA PRO A 156 -0.97 -14.62 -30.11
C PRO A 156 0.39 -14.03 -29.72
N GLU A 157 0.79 -12.92 -30.34
CA GLU A 157 2.05 -12.22 -30.07
C GLU A 157 2.07 -11.59 -28.66
N GLN A 158 0.97 -10.94 -28.26
CA GLN A 158 0.83 -10.34 -26.93
C GLN A 158 0.83 -11.41 -25.82
N ILE A 159 0.21 -12.56 -26.08
CA ILE A 159 0.24 -13.69 -25.15
C ILE A 159 1.66 -14.20 -25.03
N GLU A 160 2.40 -14.37 -26.14
CA GLU A 160 3.77 -14.86 -26.09
C GLU A 160 4.70 -13.93 -25.30
N GLU A 161 4.57 -12.61 -25.49
CA GLU A 161 5.35 -11.60 -24.79
C GLU A 161 5.09 -11.60 -23.27
N SER A 162 3.82 -11.72 -22.87
CA SER A 162 3.41 -11.69 -21.46
C SER A 162 3.44 -13.06 -20.76
N TYR A 163 3.55 -14.16 -21.51
CA TYR A 163 3.43 -15.52 -20.97
C TYR A 163 4.54 -15.84 -19.96
N GLY A 164 5.77 -15.35 -20.18
CA GLY A 164 6.89 -15.61 -19.28
C GLY A 164 6.64 -15.12 -17.85
N GLU A 165 6.06 -13.92 -17.71
CA GLU A 165 5.70 -13.34 -16.41
C GLU A 165 4.53 -14.10 -15.77
N TYR A 166 3.51 -14.44 -16.56
CA TYR A 166 2.37 -15.24 -16.12
C TYR A 166 2.81 -16.61 -15.60
N ALA A 167 3.61 -17.34 -16.39
CA ALA A 167 4.14 -18.65 -16.04
C ALA A 167 4.98 -18.58 -14.75
N SER A 168 5.84 -17.56 -14.63
CA SER A 168 6.62 -17.34 -13.41
C SER A 168 5.73 -17.06 -12.19
N GLY A 169 4.67 -16.28 -12.36
CA GLY A 169 3.66 -16.04 -11.33
C GLY A 169 2.93 -17.30 -10.90
N LEU A 170 2.45 -18.09 -11.86
CA LEU A 170 1.75 -19.35 -11.62
C LEU A 170 2.66 -20.37 -10.91
N LYS A 171 3.93 -20.48 -11.33
CA LYS A 171 4.89 -21.35 -10.62
C LYS A 171 5.05 -20.94 -9.15
N ARG A 172 5.17 -19.64 -8.86
CA ARG A 172 5.24 -19.11 -7.48
C ARG A 172 4.01 -19.50 -6.68
N GLN A 173 2.83 -19.30 -7.25
CA GLN A 173 1.57 -19.66 -6.58
C GLN A 173 1.50 -21.17 -6.29
N LEU A 174 1.77 -22.02 -7.28
CA LEU A 174 1.72 -23.48 -7.11
C LEU A 174 2.71 -23.98 -6.05
N LEU A 175 3.92 -23.40 -6.01
CA LEU A 175 4.90 -23.72 -4.99
C LEU A 175 4.42 -23.32 -3.60
N GLU A 176 3.87 -22.12 -3.45
CA GLU A 176 3.31 -21.65 -2.18
C GLU A 176 2.15 -22.53 -1.70
N GLU A 177 1.20 -22.84 -2.59
CA GLU A 177 0.09 -23.75 -2.31
C GLU A 177 0.59 -25.14 -1.90
N ARG A 178 1.61 -25.67 -2.59
CA ARG A 178 2.20 -26.97 -2.24
C ARG A 178 2.86 -26.97 -0.86
N VAL A 179 3.53 -25.88 -0.48
CA VAL A 179 4.11 -25.73 0.85
C VAL A 179 3.01 -25.66 1.91
N ILE A 180 1.95 -24.90 1.65
CA ILE A 180 0.80 -24.78 2.55
C ILE A 180 0.18 -26.14 2.81
N GLU A 181 -0.14 -26.88 1.73
CA GLU A 181 -0.75 -28.21 1.81
C GLU A 181 0.17 -29.21 2.53
N LYS A 182 1.45 -29.25 2.16
CA LYS A 182 2.42 -30.20 2.73
C LYS A 182 2.54 -30.09 4.25
N TYR A 183 2.42 -28.88 4.79
CA TYR A 183 2.58 -28.60 6.21
C TYR A 183 1.26 -28.29 6.93
N GLY A 184 0.12 -28.40 6.26
CA GLY A 184 -1.20 -28.16 6.84
C GLY A 184 -1.38 -26.73 7.36
N LEU A 185 -0.89 -25.75 6.58
CA LEU A 185 -0.86 -24.34 6.97
C LEU A 185 -2.09 -23.56 6.53
N GLU A 186 -3.13 -24.23 6.04
CA GLU A 186 -4.37 -23.59 5.63
C GLU A 186 -5.01 -22.85 6.81
N ALA A 187 -5.69 -21.74 6.52
CA ALA A 187 -6.50 -21.07 7.53
C ALA A 187 -7.75 -21.90 7.82
N LYS A 188 -7.86 -22.38 9.06
CA LYS A 188 -9.03 -23.16 9.52
C LYS A 188 -10.19 -22.24 9.89
N GLY A 189 -11.41 -22.76 9.85
CA GLY A 189 -12.63 -22.00 10.18
C GLY A 189 -12.57 -21.32 11.54
N GLU A 190 -12.09 -22.02 12.56
CA GLU A 190 -11.93 -21.49 13.93
C GLU A 190 -10.88 -20.37 14.00
N GLU A 191 -9.78 -20.50 13.24
CA GLU A 191 -8.73 -19.46 13.17
C GLU A 191 -9.27 -18.21 12.48
N MET A 192 -10.07 -18.37 11.42
CA MET A 192 -10.71 -17.25 10.71
C MET A 192 -11.75 -16.54 11.59
N ASP A 193 -12.58 -17.28 12.33
CA ASP A 193 -13.55 -16.72 13.28
C ASP A 193 -12.84 -15.95 14.41
N ALA A 194 -11.81 -16.55 15.03
CA ALA A 194 -11.02 -15.90 16.07
C ALA A 194 -10.30 -14.64 15.56
N PHE A 195 -9.72 -14.70 14.35
CA PHE A 195 -9.08 -13.54 13.73
C PHE A 195 -10.08 -12.43 13.46
N ALA A 196 -11.23 -12.74 12.85
CA ALA A 196 -12.28 -11.77 12.56
C ALA A 196 -12.82 -11.13 13.85
N LYS A 197 -12.97 -11.91 14.93
CA LYS A 197 -13.34 -11.40 16.25
C LYS A 197 -12.35 -10.37 16.77
N ARG A 198 -11.06 -10.71 16.78
CA ARG A 198 -10.02 -9.79 17.23
C ARG A 198 -9.98 -8.54 16.35
N TYR A 199 -10.03 -8.71 15.03
CA TYR A 199 -10.00 -7.61 14.08
C TYR A 199 -11.16 -6.62 14.32
N MET A 200 -12.39 -7.12 14.48
CA MET A 200 -13.54 -6.28 14.82
C MET A 200 -13.36 -5.58 16.17
N ALA A 201 -12.90 -6.28 17.21
CA ALA A 201 -12.65 -5.67 18.51
C ALA A 201 -11.62 -4.54 18.42
N ASP A 202 -10.54 -4.74 17.66
CA ASP A 202 -9.51 -3.73 17.41
C ASP A 202 -10.08 -2.51 16.66
N GLN A 203 -11.00 -2.72 15.70
CA GLN A 203 -11.67 -1.61 15.00
C GLN A 203 -12.54 -0.77 15.97
N PHE A 204 -13.29 -1.39 16.87
CA PHE A 204 -14.07 -0.67 17.88
C PHE A 204 -13.16 0.11 18.84
N ALA A 205 -12.07 -0.52 19.30
CA ALA A 205 -11.10 0.12 20.18
C ALA A 205 -10.45 1.35 19.52
N GLN A 206 -10.17 1.32 18.22
CA GLN A 206 -9.63 2.46 17.46
C GLN A 206 -10.56 3.68 17.45
N TYR A 207 -11.88 3.46 17.54
CA TYR A 207 -12.88 4.52 17.67
C TYR A 207 -13.25 4.84 19.13
N GLY A 208 -12.56 4.23 20.11
CA GLY A 208 -12.86 4.41 21.53
C GLY A 208 -14.20 3.81 21.96
N MET A 209 -14.76 2.88 21.16
CA MET A 209 -16.04 2.23 21.45
C MET A 209 -15.80 0.83 22.05
N PRO A 210 -16.62 0.38 23.02
CA PRO A 210 -16.57 -1.00 23.48
C PRO A 210 -17.02 -1.93 22.36
N ALA A 211 -16.29 -3.03 22.16
CA ALA A 211 -16.67 -4.05 21.19
C ALA A 211 -17.97 -4.75 21.64
N PRO A 212 -18.90 -5.07 20.73
CA PRO A 212 -20.05 -5.88 21.05
C PRO A 212 -19.61 -7.29 21.46
N GLU A 213 -20.41 -7.95 22.30
CA GLU A 213 -20.13 -9.29 22.81
C GLU A 213 -21.17 -10.32 22.36
N GLY A 214 -20.87 -11.60 22.58
CA GLY A 214 -21.79 -12.71 22.37
C GLY A 214 -22.36 -12.78 20.95
N GLU A 215 -23.69 -12.87 20.86
CA GLU A 215 -24.38 -13.07 19.59
C GLU A 215 -24.23 -11.90 18.61
N GLN A 216 -24.20 -10.66 19.11
CA GLN A 216 -24.03 -9.48 18.26
C GLN A 216 -22.66 -9.50 17.57
N MET A 217 -21.61 -9.84 18.33
CA MET A 217 -20.27 -10.02 17.79
C MET A 217 -20.24 -11.12 16.73
N GLN A 218 -20.87 -12.26 17.01
CA GLN A 218 -20.91 -13.39 16.09
C GLN A 218 -21.63 -13.05 14.77
N GLN A 219 -22.71 -12.25 14.82
CA GLN A 219 -23.40 -11.79 13.61
C GLN A 219 -22.52 -10.88 12.76
N MET A 220 -21.74 -9.97 13.37
CA MET A 220 -20.81 -9.10 12.64
C MET A 220 -19.67 -9.89 12.00
N VAL A 221 -19.12 -10.87 12.73
CA VAL A 221 -18.09 -11.78 12.22
C VAL A 221 -18.61 -12.62 11.06
N ALA A 222 -19.83 -13.18 11.18
CA ALA A 222 -20.44 -13.96 10.11
C ALA A 222 -20.66 -13.13 8.84
N ARG A 223 -21.06 -11.85 8.98
CA ARG A 223 -21.15 -10.93 7.82
C ARG A 223 -19.79 -10.69 7.17
N MET A 224 -18.75 -10.44 7.98
CA MET A 224 -17.39 -10.25 7.48
C MET A 224 -16.85 -11.49 6.77
N LEU A 225 -17.03 -12.67 7.33
CA LEU A 225 -16.58 -13.93 6.71
C LEU A 225 -17.44 -14.35 5.50
N GLY A 226 -18.67 -13.83 5.40
CA GLY A 226 -19.53 -13.99 4.23
C GLY A 226 -19.10 -13.11 3.04
N ASP A 227 -18.32 -12.06 3.29
CA ASP A 227 -17.76 -11.21 2.24
C ASP A 227 -16.51 -11.89 1.63
N ARG A 228 -16.54 -12.15 0.31
CA ARG A 228 -15.47 -12.91 -0.37
C ARG A 228 -14.13 -12.19 -0.34
N GLU A 229 -14.12 -10.86 -0.40
CA GLU A 229 -12.89 -10.07 -0.38
C GLU A 229 -12.26 -10.10 1.03
N GLN A 230 -13.08 -9.87 2.05
CA GLN A 230 -12.63 -9.93 3.45
C GLN A 230 -12.19 -11.33 3.85
N LEU A 231 -12.95 -12.36 3.49
CA LEU A 231 -12.58 -13.75 3.72
C LEU A 231 -11.23 -14.09 3.06
N GLY A 232 -11.01 -13.66 1.82
CA GLY A 232 -9.74 -13.82 1.11
C GLY A 232 -8.58 -13.15 1.85
N ARG A 233 -8.76 -11.90 2.31
CA ARG A 233 -7.75 -11.15 3.07
C ARG A 233 -7.42 -11.84 4.40
N ILE A 234 -8.42 -12.28 5.15
CA ILE A 234 -8.27 -12.97 6.44
C ILE A 234 -7.50 -14.29 6.22
N ARG A 235 -7.94 -15.10 5.26
CA ARG A 235 -7.28 -16.37 4.91
C ARG A 235 -5.81 -16.15 4.60
N ASN A 236 -5.50 -15.20 3.71
CA ASN A 236 -4.13 -14.93 3.28
C ASN A 236 -3.26 -14.45 4.45
N THR A 237 -3.81 -13.59 5.32
CA THR A 237 -3.09 -13.08 6.50
C THR A 237 -2.75 -14.21 7.47
N ILE A 238 -3.69 -15.10 7.76
CA ILE A 238 -3.47 -16.24 8.66
C ILE A 238 -2.43 -17.19 8.07
N VAL A 239 -2.56 -17.53 6.78
CA VAL A 239 -1.59 -18.37 6.07
C VAL A 239 -0.19 -17.75 6.10
N GLU A 240 -0.07 -16.44 5.88
CA GLU A 240 1.22 -15.74 5.93
C GLU A 240 1.86 -15.80 7.32
N GLN A 241 1.08 -15.64 8.38
CA GLN A 241 1.56 -15.79 9.76
C GLN A 241 2.04 -17.21 10.06
N LYS A 242 1.28 -18.22 9.58
CA LYS A 242 1.63 -19.64 9.75
C LYS A 242 2.89 -20.01 8.97
N LEU A 243 3.03 -19.54 7.73
CA LEU A 243 4.24 -19.71 6.92
C LEU A 243 5.47 -19.12 7.60
N ASN A 244 5.39 -17.87 8.06
CA ASN A 244 6.49 -17.22 8.76
C ASN A 244 6.89 -17.97 10.04
N THR A 245 5.91 -18.35 10.86
CA THR A 245 6.15 -19.11 12.10
C THR A 245 6.81 -20.45 11.78
N HIS A 246 6.29 -21.17 10.78
CA HIS A 246 6.81 -22.46 10.37
C HIS A 246 8.23 -22.37 9.82
N PHE A 247 8.51 -21.42 8.92
CA PHE A 247 9.84 -21.22 8.35
C PHE A 247 10.86 -20.79 9.40
N LYS A 248 10.49 -19.90 10.33
CA LYS A 248 11.38 -19.51 11.44
C LYS A 248 11.73 -20.70 12.33
N ALA A 249 10.75 -21.53 12.67
CA ALA A 249 10.98 -22.74 13.46
C ALA A 249 11.87 -23.75 12.74
N LEU A 250 11.62 -23.97 11.44
CA LEU A 250 12.35 -24.95 10.64
C LEU A 250 13.80 -24.52 10.34
N LEU A 251 14.00 -23.24 10.04
CA LEU A 251 15.30 -22.72 9.57
C LEU A 251 16.13 -22.10 10.68
N SER A 252 15.53 -21.71 11.81
CA SER A 252 16.20 -21.03 12.92
C SER A 252 17.10 -19.87 12.45
N PRO A 253 16.53 -18.86 11.75
CA PRO A 253 17.30 -17.80 11.12
C PRO A 253 18.09 -17.00 12.15
N LYS A 254 19.27 -16.52 11.76
CA LYS A 254 20.10 -15.64 12.58
C LYS A 254 19.70 -14.19 12.34
N GLU A 255 19.59 -13.42 13.42
CA GLU A 255 19.36 -11.98 13.32
C GLU A 255 20.66 -11.25 12.99
N GLU A 256 20.59 -10.34 12.03
CA GLU A 256 21.71 -9.49 11.63
C GLU A 256 21.28 -8.03 11.70
N LYS A 257 22.12 -7.19 12.31
CA LYS A 257 21.90 -5.75 12.35
C LYS A 257 22.35 -5.14 11.04
N VAL A 258 21.43 -4.45 10.36
CA VAL A 258 21.69 -3.77 9.09
C VAL A 258 21.38 -2.28 9.23
N SER A 259 21.98 -1.45 8.37
CA SER A 259 21.58 -0.05 8.26
C SER A 259 20.19 0.08 7.62
N PHE A 260 19.56 1.24 7.78
CA PHE A 260 18.29 1.54 7.11
C PHE A 260 18.39 1.39 5.58
N ASP A 261 19.45 1.91 4.96
CA ASP A 261 19.64 1.81 3.50
C ASP A 261 19.81 0.37 3.03
N SER A 262 20.53 -0.45 3.80
CA SER A 262 20.64 -1.89 3.53
C SER A 262 19.30 -2.59 3.68
N PHE A 263 18.50 -2.25 4.70
CA PHE A 263 17.15 -2.77 4.87
C PHE A 263 16.23 -2.43 3.69
N VAL A 264 16.24 -1.17 3.25
CA VAL A 264 15.43 -0.71 2.10
C VAL A 264 15.86 -1.43 0.82
N THR A 265 17.17 -1.61 0.62
CA THR A 265 17.70 -2.39 -0.52
C THR A 265 17.20 -3.83 -0.48
N LEU A 266 17.29 -4.50 0.68
CA LEU A 266 16.78 -5.86 0.86
C LEU A 266 15.26 -5.94 0.62
N ALA A 267 14.50 -4.94 1.07
CA ALA A 267 13.05 -4.88 0.88
C ALA A 267 12.65 -4.80 -0.61
N ARG A 268 13.44 -4.07 -1.41
CA ARG A 268 13.26 -3.93 -2.87
C ARG A 268 13.71 -5.16 -3.64
N MET A 269 14.83 -5.76 -3.22
CA MET A 269 15.45 -6.87 -3.94
C MET A 269 14.84 -8.23 -3.63
N ALA A 270 14.31 -8.43 -2.43
CA ALA A 270 13.59 -9.65 -2.07
C ALA A 270 12.34 -9.78 -2.94
#